data_AF-A0A3B0YBE4-F1
#
_entry.id   AF-A0A3B0YBE4-F1
#
_cell.length_a   1.000
_cell.length_b   1.000
_cell.length_c   1.000
_cell.angle_alpha   90.00
_cell.angle_beta   90.00
_cell.angle_gamma   90.00
#
_symmetry.space_group_name_H-M   'P 1'
#
loop_
_entity.id
_entity.type
_entity.pdbx_description
1 polymer ?
#
loop_
_entity_poly.entity_id
_entity_poly.type
_entity_poly.pdbx_seq_one_letter_code
_entity_poly.pdbx_strand_id
1 'polypeptide(L)'
;MLKLLQNTINLQNHDIRAVDFFPYSGNYKTVNKFVWPARVYYEDTDSGGVVYHSKYLNYMERARTEWLRSKGFELDQLHKHQGIMFVVRSVQIEFNHPARFNQLLDISLCLLNTGKASLVLEQNIKAVSGQCAKNKAIDQTNRNPDKLLVTAQVKIACVNTKSFKPTSIPEAILKEIRSV
;
A
#
# COMPACT_ATOMS: atom_id res chain seq x y z
N MET A 1 -14.87 -64.50 -18.15
CA MET A 1 -16.27 -64.52 -17.69
C MET A 1 -16.70 -63.09 -17.36
N LEU A 2 -17.59 -62.54 -18.20
CA LEU A 2 -18.43 -61.32 -18.07
C LEU A 2 -17.87 -59.95 -17.60
N LYS A 3 -17.70 -59.05 -18.60
CA LYS A 3 -18.32 -57.73 -18.84
C LYS A 3 -19.03 -56.92 -17.71
N LEU A 4 -18.64 -55.63 -17.69
CA LEU A 4 -19.44 -54.38 -17.68
C LEU A 4 -20.17 -53.91 -16.39
N LEU A 5 -19.79 -52.73 -15.89
CA LEU A 5 -20.50 -51.48 -16.21
C LEU A 5 -19.63 -50.24 -15.95
N GLN A 6 -19.58 -49.38 -16.96
CA GLN A 6 -19.00 -48.05 -16.97
C GLN A 6 -19.91 -47.09 -16.19
N ASN A 7 -19.30 -46.12 -15.50
CA ASN A 7 -19.78 -44.74 -15.54
C ASN A 7 -18.64 -43.79 -15.17
N THR A 8 -17.96 -43.35 -16.22
CA THR A 8 -17.07 -42.20 -16.23
C THR A 8 -17.92 -40.95 -16.34
N ILE A 9 -17.97 -40.15 -15.27
CA ILE A 9 -18.35 -38.73 -15.39
C ILE A 9 -17.07 -37.92 -15.22
N ASN A 10 -16.61 -37.40 -16.35
CA ASN A 10 -15.73 -36.26 -16.48
C ASN A 10 -16.28 -35.09 -15.65
N LEU A 11 -15.54 -34.65 -14.65
CA LEU A 11 -15.54 -33.24 -14.26
C LEU A 11 -14.14 -32.71 -14.50
N GLN A 12 -14.10 -31.84 -15.49
CA GLN A 12 -12.94 -31.18 -16.04
C GLN A 12 -12.25 -30.31 -14.98
N ASN A 13 -10.92 -30.40 -14.96
CA ASN A 13 -9.99 -29.28 -14.89
C ASN A 13 -10.60 -27.95 -14.44
N HIS A 14 -10.72 -27.73 -13.14
CA HIS A 14 -10.55 -26.38 -12.60
C HIS A 14 -9.08 -26.17 -12.29
N ASP A 15 -8.42 -25.82 -13.39
CA ASP A 15 -7.13 -25.17 -13.52
C ASP A 15 -6.99 -24.09 -12.42
N ILE A 16 -6.36 -24.44 -11.29
CA ILE A 16 -5.82 -23.47 -10.33
C ILE A 16 -4.62 -22.85 -11.02
N ARG A 17 -4.87 -22.00 -12.01
CA ARG A 17 -3.84 -21.13 -12.55
C ARG A 17 -3.48 -20.17 -11.44
N ALA A 18 -2.22 -20.21 -11.07
CA ALA A 18 -1.50 -19.09 -10.49
C ALA A 18 -2.07 -17.78 -11.05
N VAL A 19 -2.81 -17.04 -10.22
CA VAL A 19 -3.11 -15.64 -10.49
C VAL A 19 -1.80 -14.90 -10.27
N ASP A 20 -1.04 -14.78 -11.35
CA ASP A 20 -0.01 -13.80 -11.62
C ASP A 20 0.74 -13.33 -10.36
N PHE A 21 1.77 -14.09 -10.02
CA PHE A 21 3.05 -13.51 -9.61
C PHE A 21 3.26 -12.29 -10.54
N PHE A 22 3.23 -11.06 -10.03
CA PHE A 22 3.58 -9.89 -10.84
C PHE A 22 5.09 -9.65 -10.72
N PRO A 23 5.94 -10.13 -11.64
CA PRO A 23 7.23 -9.52 -11.84
C PRO A 23 6.96 -8.25 -12.65
N TYR A 24 6.93 -7.09 -11.99
CA TYR A 24 7.32 -5.90 -12.73
C TYR A 24 8.85 -5.92 -12.83
N SER A 25 9.36 -6.70 -13.78
CA SER A 25 10.75 -6.69 -14.26
C SER A 25 10.98 -5.50 -15.21
N GLY A 26 10.47 -4.33 -14.83
CA GLY A 26 10.82 -3.07 -15.48
C GLY A 26 12.10 -2.54 -14.85
N ASN A 27 13.06 -2.14 -15.68
CA ASN A 27 14.19 -1.31 -15.24
C ASN A 27 13.64 -0.05 -14.56
N TYR A 28 13.48 -0.06 -13.24
CA TYR A 28 13.14 1.13 -12.49
C TYR A 28 14.35 2.06 -12.57
N LYS A 29 14.26 3.09 -13.41
CA LYS A 29 14.88 4.37 -13.04
C LYS A 29 14.42 4.63 -11.61
N THR A 30 15.36 4.86 -10.70
CA THR A 30 15.07 5.20 -9.31
C THR A 30 14.28 6.51 -9.28
N VAL A 31 12.96 6.41 -9.42
CA VAL A 31 12.00 7.49 -9.19
C VAL A 31 12.14 7.87 -7.71
N ASN A 32 12.26 9.16 -7.41
CA ASN A 32 12.46 9.64 -6.04
C ASN A 32 11.35 9.12 -5.11
N LYS A 33 11.69 8.09 -4.33
CA LYS A 33 10.78 7.39 -3.43
C LYS A 33 10.55 8.25 -2.18
N PHE A 34 9.31 8.70 -1.98
CA PHE A 34 8.93 9.37 -0.73
C PHE A 34 8.84 8.34 0.39
N VAL A 35 9.35 8.67 1.58
CA VAL A 35 9.31 7.81 2.77
C VAL A 35 8.80 8.62 3.95
N TRP A 36 7.82 8.06 4.66
CA TRP A 36 7.22 8.63 5.85
C TRP A 36 7.44 7.69 7.05
N PRO A 37 8.05 8.17 8.15
CA PRO A 37 8.26 7.35 9.34
C PRO A 37 7.00 7.28 10.20
N ALA A 38 6.77 6.13 10.84
CA ALA A 38 5.76 5.97 11.88
C ALA A 38 6.25 5.06 13.02
N ARG A 39 5.64 5.22 14.20
CA ARG A 39 5.83 4.34 15.36
C ARG A 39 4.56 3.54 15.59
N VAL A 40 4.72 2.25 15.90
CA VAL A 40 3.60 1.40 16.34
C VAL A 40 3.29 1.68 17.82
N TYR A 41 2.06 2.09 18.11
CA TYR A 41 1.55 2.27 19.46
C TYR A 41 0.61 1.12 19.87
N TYR A 42 0.26 1.06 21.16
CA TYR A 42 -0.66 0.02 21.66
C TYR A 42 -2.02 0.06 20.95
N GLU A 43 -2.52 1.24 20.60
CA GLU A 43 -3.78 1.42 19.86
C GLU A 43 -3.78 0.81 18.46
N ASP A 44 -2.60 0.48 17.93
CA ASP A 44 -2.44 -0.17 16.63
C ASP A 44 -2.43 -1.69 16.73
N THR A 45 -2.29 -2.25 17.93
CA THR A 45 -2.15 -3.69 18.17
C THR A 45 -3.46 -4.37 18.52
N ASP A 46 -3.58 -5.65 18.18
CA ASP A 46 -4.71 -6.51 18.58
C ASP A 46 -4.29 -7.60 19.59
N SER A 47 -5.24 -8.47 19.96
CA SER A 47 -5.01 -9.58 20.89
C SER A 47 -3.97 -10.60 20.41
N GLY A 48 -3.56 -10.57 19.14
CA GLY A 48 -2.45 -11.37 18.60
C GLY A 48 -1.06 -10.77 18.91
N GLY A 49 -1.00 -9.62 19.57
CA GLY A 49 0.26 -8.95 19.93
C GLY A 49 1.00 -8.35 18.72
N VAL A 50 0.29 -8.15 17.61
CA VAL A 50 0.78 -7.57 16.36
C VAL A 50 -0.13 -6.42 15.94
N VAL A 51 0.32 -5.62 14.97
CA VAL A 51 -0.52 -4.56 14.39
C VAL A 51 -1.73 -5.17 13.69
N TYR A 52 -2.92 -4.67 14.03
CA TYR A 52 -4.17 -5.07 13.40
C TYR A 52 -4.16 -4.71 11.91
N HIS A 53 -4.55 -5.65 11.05
CA HIS A 53 -4.37 -5.54 9.58
C HIS A 53 -4.93 -4.24 8.97
N SER A 54 -6.03 -3.70 9.48
CA SER A 54 -6.60 -2.44 8.96
C SER A 54 -5.75 -1.20 9.30
N LYS A 55 -4.95 -1.24 10.37
CA LYS A 55 -4.11 -0.10 10.80
C LYS A 55 -3.02 0.23 9.79
N TYR A 56 -2.61 -0.74 8.96
CA TYR A 56 -1.69 -0.46 7.86
C TYR A 56 -2.27 0.53 6.84
N LEU A 57 -3.60 0.56 6.65
CA LEU A 57 -4.24 1.57 5.80
C LEU A 57 -4.07 2.99 6.36
N ASN A 58 -4.12 3.15 7.69
CA ASN A 58 -3.92 4.44 8.35
C ASN A 58 -2.50 4.95 8.17
N TYR A 59 -1.49 4.08 8.33
CA TYR A 59 -0.10 4.46 8.07
C TYR A 59 0.11 4.88 6.61
N MET A 60 -0.48 4.14 5.67
CA MET A 60 -0.41 4.46 4.25
C MET A 60 -1.11 5.78 3.91
N GLU A 61 -2.27 6.06 4.53
CA GLU A 61 -2.97 7.34 4.35
C GLU A 61 -2.16 8.54 4.83
N ARG A 62 -1.55 8.42 6.02
CA ARG A 62 -0.65 9.44 6.55
C ARG A 62 0.49 9.71 5.57
N ALA A 63 1.14 8.66 5.06
CA ALA A 63 2.20 8.82 4.06
C ALA A 63 1.72 9.52 2.77
N ARG A 64 0.51 9.24 2.27
CA ARG A 64 -0.05 9.96 1.11
C ARG A 64 -0.32 11.43 1.39
N THR A 65 -0.82 11.73 2.58
CA THR A 65 -1.07 13.11 3.03
C THR A 65 0.24 13.89 3.12
N GLU A 66 1.25 13.31 3.76
CA GLU A 66 2.57 13.92 3.92
C GLU A 66 3.33 14.04 2.61
N TRP A 67 3.12 13.11 1.67
CA TRP A 67 3.67 13.21 0.33
C TRP A 67 3.14 14.44 -0.42
N LEU A 68 1.83 14.69 -0.40
CA LEU A 68 1.24 15.89 -0.99
C LEU A 68 1.69 17.16 -0.24
N ARG A 69 1.75 17.13 1.09
CA ARG A 69 2.27 18.23 1.90
C ARG A 69 3.71 18.59 1.56
N SER A 70 4.59 17.60 1.40
CA SER A 70 5.98 17.81 1.01
C SER A 70 6.13 18.50 -0.35
N LYS A 71 5.06 18.48 -1.15
CA LYS A 71 4.93 19.12 -2.46
C LYS A 71 4.17 20.45 -2.42
N GLY A 72 3.86 20.95 -1.23
CA GLY A 72 3.14 22.21 -1.03
C GLY A 72 1.63 22.11 -1.14
N PHE A 73 1.05 20.90 -1.13
CA PHE A 73 -0.40 20.70 -1.23
C PHE A 73 -0.99 20.17 0.08
N GLU A 74 -1.71 21.05 0.78
CA GLU A 74 -2.48 20.70 1.98
C GLU A 74 -3.89 20.24 1.60
N LEU A 75 -4.32 19.05 2.06
CA LEU A 75 -5.61 18.47 1.69
C LEU A 75 -6.81 19.32 2.11
N ASP A 76 -6.75 19.98 3.27
CA ASP A 76 -7.84 20.83 3.74
C ASP A 76 -7.96 22.12 2.88
N GLN A 77 -6.83 22.63 2.38
CA GLN A 77 -6.80 23.77 1.46
C GLN A 77 -7.35 23.39 0.09
N LEU A 78 -7.00 22.21 -0.43
CA LEU A 78 -7.60 21.67 -1.66
C LEU A 78 -9.12 21.52 -1.53
N HIS A 79 -9.59 21.06 -0.37
CA HIS A 79 -11.01 20.95 -0.07
C HIS A 79 -11.70 22.33 -0.03
N LYS A 80 -11.18 23.26 0.77
CA LYS A 80 -11.81 24.57 1.03
C LYS A 80 -11.75 25.50 -0.17
N HIS A 81 -10.61 25.58 -0.86
CA HIS A 81 -10.35 26.61 -1.87
C HIS A 81 -10.47 26.09 -3.31
N GLN A 82 -10.23 24.80 -3.54
CA GLN A 82 -10.33 24.22 -4.88
C GLN A 82 -11.55 23.32 -5.06
N GLY A 83 -12.29 23.01 -3.98
CA GLY A 83 -13.52 22.22 -4.06
C GLY A 83 -13.27 20.79 -4.53
N ILE A 84 -12.09 20.25 -4.27
CA ILE A 84 -11.72 18.88 -4.62
C ILE A 84 -11.31 18.07 -3.38
N MET A 85 -11.42 16.76 -3.48
CA MET A 85 -10.83 15.83 -2.52
C MET A 85 -10.40 14.54 -3.21
N PHE A 86 -9.46 13.84 -2.57
CA PHE A 86 -8.99 12.54 -3.00
C PHE A 86 -9.70 11.44 -2.22
N VAL A 87 -10.27 10.48 -2.93
CA VAL A 87 -10.95 9.31 -2.34
C VAL A 87 -10.31 8.02 -2.82
N VAL A 88 -10.14 7.06 -1.93
CA VAL A 88 -9.66 5.73 -2.27
C VAL A 88 -10.75 4.98 -3.04
N ARG A 89 -10.45 4.55 -4.27
CA ARG A 89 -11.37 3.77 -5.11
C ARG A 89 -11.18 2.27 -4.91
N SER A 90 -9.94 1.82 -4.73
CA SER A 90 -9.60 0.42 -4.46
C SER A 90 -8.22 0.32 -3.79
N VAL A 91 -8.04 -0.74 -3.01
CA VAL A 91 -6.76 -1.13 -2.40
C VAL A 91 -6.56 -2.62 -2.64
N GLN A 92 -5.40 -2.99 -3.17
CA GLN A 92 -4.90 -4.36 -3.15
C GLN A 92 -3.72 -4.38 -2.18
N ILE A 93 -3.73 -5.28 -1.21
CA ILE A 93 -2.77 -5.29 -0.09
C ILE A 93 -2.34 -6.72 0.23
N GLU A 94 -1.05 -6.90 0.47
CA GLU A 94 -0.48 -8.15 0.95
C GLU A 94 0.23 -7.93 2.28
N PHE A 95 -0.07 -8.79 3.24
CA PHE A 95 0.54 -8.78 4.58
C PHE A 95 1.62 -9.85 4.64
N ASN A 96 2.87 -9.44 4.40
CA ASN A 96 4.03 -10.33 4.33
C ASN A 96 4.54 -10.71 5.73
N HIS A 97 4.63 -9.73 6.63
CA HIS A 97 5.12 -9.94 7.98
C HIS A 97 4.46 -8.97 8.99
N PRO A 98 4.23 -9.40 10.24
CA PRO A 98 3.61 -8.56 11.24
C PRO A 98 4.58 -7.54 11.83
N ALA A 99 4.09 -6.31 12.03
CA ALA A 99 4.68 -5.33 12.94
C ALA A 99 4.23 -5.59 14.39
N ARG A 100 5.05 -5.15 15.35
CA ARG A 100 4.79 -5.24 16.80
C ARG A 100 4.91 -3.89 17.46
N PHE A 101 4.35 -3.80 18.68
CA PHE A 101 4.47 -2.62 19.53
C PHE A 101 5.90 -2.07 19.56
N ASN A 102 5.98 -0.74 19.55
CA ASN A 102 7.20 0.04 19.59
C ASN A 102 8.07 -0.07 18.33
N GLN A 103 7.78 -0.89 17.32
CA GLN A 103 8.58 -0.88 16.10
C GLN A 103 8.47 0.44 15.33
N LEU A 104 9.57 0.84 14.69
CA LEU A 104 9.56 1.89 13.67
C LEU A 104 9.25 1.32 12.32
N LEU A 105 8.45 2.08 11.59
CA LEU A 105 8.00 1.77 10.25
C LEU A 105 8.47 2.85 9.30
N ASP A 106 9.00 2.43 8.16
CA ASP A 106 9.16 3.28 6.99
C ASP A 106 8.05 2.96 6.00
N ILE A 107 7.17 3.93 5.77
CA ILE A 107 6.08 3.84 4.80
C ILE A 107 6.51 4.59 3.56
N SER A 108 6.81 3.83 2.53
CA SER A 108 7.21 4.40 1.25
C SER A 108 6.06 4.49 0.26
N LEU A 109 6.17 5.44 -0.67
CA LEU A 109 5.17 5.74 -1.67
C LEU A 109 5.84 6.04 -3.01
N CYS A 110 5.30 5.45 -4.09
CA CYS A 110 5.68 5.73 -5.47
C CYS A 110 4.44 5.93 -6.35
N LEU A 111 4.49 6.88 -7.28
CA LEU A 111 3.45 7.07 -8.29
C LEU A 111 3.67 6.07 -9.44
N LEU A 112 2.73 5.14 -9.63
CA LEU A 112 2.80 4.17 -10.73
C LEU A 112 2.16 4.71 -12.01
N ASN A 113 1.01 5.37 -11.87
CA ASN A 113 0.26 5.89 -13.00
C ASN A 113 -0.62 7.08 -12.56
N THR A 114 -0.89 8.01 -13.48
CA THR A 114 -1.83 9.11 -13.26
C THR A 114 -2.64 9.40 -14.52
N GLY A 115 -3.96 9.44 -14.37
CA GLY A 115 -4.88 9.96 -15.37
C GLY A 115 -5.25 11.42 -15.11
N LYS A 116 -6.30 11.92 -15.78
CA LYS A 116 -6.83 13.27 -15.53
C LYS A 116 -7.52 13.38 -14.17
N ALA A 117 -8.24 12.35 -13.73
CA ALA A 117 -9.09 12.36 -12.53
C ALA A 117 -8.73 11.26 -11.51
N SER A 118 -7.58 10.61 -11.68
CA SER A 118 -7.17 9.48 -10.84
C SER A 118 -5.66 9.26 -10.83
N LEU A 119 -5.18 8.57 -9.80
CA LEU A 119 -3.80 8.18 -9.64
C LEU A 119 -3.70 6.79 -9.00
N VAL A 120 -2.64 6.06 -9.35
CA VAL A 120 -2.32 4.73 -8.83
C VAL A 120 -0.98 4.82 -8.13
N LEU A 121 -0.95 4.45 -6.86
CA LEU A 121 0.22 4.50 -6.01
C LEU A 121 0.63 3.09 -5.61
N GLU A 122 1.94 2.85 -5.56
CA GLU A 122 2.52 1.75 -4.81
C GLU A 122 2.92 2.26 -3.42
N GLN A 123 2.58 1.50 -2.38
CA GLN A 123 3.03 1.77 -1.02
C GLN A 123 3.60 0.51 -0.39
N ASN A 124 4.76 0.65 0.27
CA ASN A 124 5.41 -0.44 0.97
C ASN A 124 5.74 -0.01 2.40
N ILE A 125 5.51 -0.91 3.37
CA ILE A 125 5.84 -0.69 4.79
C ILE A 125 6.96 -1.64 5.19
N LYS A 126 8.03 -1.09 5.75
CA LYS A 126 9.18 -1.85 6.26
C LYS A 126 9.38 -1.57 7.75
N ALA A 127 9.80 -2.58 8.51
CA ALA A 127 10.34 -2.35 9.85
C ALA A 127 11.77 -1.83 9.74
N VAL A 128 12.09 -0.75 10.44
CA VAL A 128 13.44 -0.19 10.51
C VAL A 128 14.23 -0.93 11.60
N SER A 129 15.32 -1.61 11.23
CA SER A 129 16.22 -2.18 12.24
C SER A 129 17.05 -1.10 12.92
N GLY A 130 17.24 -1.23 14.24
CA GLY A 130 18.21 -0.43 15.00
C GLY A 130 17.67 0.36 16.20
N GLN A 131 16.36 0.63 16.31
CA GLN A 131 15.84 1.50 17.40
C GLN A 131 15.08 0.77 18.53
N CYS A 132 14.81 -0.52 18.40
CA CYS A 132 14.11 -1.31 19.44
C CYS A 132 14.87 -2.55 19.93
N ALA A 133 16.13 -2.71 19.53
CA ALA A 133 16.93 -3.91 19.80
C ALA A 133 17.54 -3.95 21.23
N LYS A 134 16.81 -3.48 22.26
CA LYS A 134 17.23 -3.70 23.66
C LYS A 134 16.79 -5.07 24.21
N ASN A 135 15.84 -5.74 23.57
CA ASN A 135 15.52 -7.14 23.87
C ASN A 135 16.16 -8.05 22.81
N LYS A 136 17.49 -8.20 22.92
CA LYS A 136 18.34 -9.03 22.04
C LYS A 136 18.32 -10.53 22.43
N ALA A 137 17.20 -11.01 22.96
CA ALA A 137 17.02 -12.43 23.25
C ALA A 137 15.89 -12.95 22.36
N ILE A 138 16.18 -14.03 21.63
CA ILE A 138 15.27 -14.77 20.73
C ILE A 138 15.14 -14.14 19.33
N ASP A 139 16.22 -14.19 18.55
CA ASP A 139 16.24 -14.74 17.17
C ASP A 139 17.51 -14.24 16.46
N GLN A 140 18.61 -14.99 16.63
CA GLN A 140 19.91 -14.67 16.02
C GLN A 140 20.00 -15.08 14.54
N THR A 141 18.91 -15.58 13.92
CA THR A 141 18.99 -16.21 12.59
C THR A 141 18.58 -15.29 11.45
N ASN A 142 17.95 -14.14 11.71
CA ASN A 142 17.40 -13.27 10.65
C ASN A 142 17.98 -11.85 10.69
N ARG A 143 19.22 -11.71 10.18
CA ARG A 143 19.85 -10.42 9.85
C ARG A 143 19.26 -9.83 8.55
N ASN A 144 17.96 -9.57 8.49
CA ASN A 144 17.41 -8.69 7.46
C ASN A 144 17.10 -7.33 8.10
N PRO A 145 17.95 -6.31 7.88
CA PRO A 145 17.82 -5.02 8.55
C PRO A 145 16.52 -4.27 8.17
N ASP A 146 15.92 -4.59 7.03
CA ASP A 146 14.70 -3.93 6.56
C ASP A 146 13.66 -4.98 6.17
N LYS A 147 12.91 -5.46 7.16
CA LYS A 147 11.89 -6.48 6.92
C LYS A 147 10.67 -5.86 6.24
N LEU A 148 10.37 -6.29 5.01
CA LEU A 148 9.15 -5.90 4.30
C LEU A 148 7.92 -6.49 4.99
N LEU A 149 7.02 -5.62 5.46
CA LEU A 149 5.85 -6.00 6.24
C LEU A 149 4.60 -6.04 5.36
N VAL A 150 4.41 -5.00 4.55
CA VAL A 150 3.20 -4.82 3.72
C VAL A 150 3.60 -4.24 2.37
N THR A 151 2.96 -4.76 1.31
CA THR A 151 2.95 -4.18 -0.03
C THR A 151 1.50 -3.82 -0.38
N ALA A 152 1.29 -2.69 -1.05
CA ALA A 152 -0.04 -2.29 -1.48
C ALA A 152 -0.03 -1.48 -2.76
N GLN A 153 -1.07 -1.68 -3.57
CA GLN A 153 -1.44 -0.77 -4.66
C GLN A 153 -2.74 -0.05 -4.31
N VAL A 154 -2.72 1.27 -4.36
CA VAL A 154 -3.86 2.13 -4.00
C VAL A 154 -4.28 2.94 -5.20
N LYS A 155 -5.54 2.77 -5.64
CA LYS A 155 -6.15 3.60 -6.67
C LYS A 155 -6.96 4.71 -6.03
N ILE A 156 -6.70 5.94 -6.42
CA ILE A 156 -7.31 7.14 -5.88
C ILE A 156 -8.02 7.90 -7.00
N ALA A 157 -9.22 8.40 -6.70
CA ALA A 157 -9.96 9.29 -7.57
C ALA A 157 -9.96 10.71 -7.00
N CYS A 158 -9.85 11.70 -7.87
CA CYS A 158 -10.13 13.09 -7.55
C CYS A 158 -11.62 13.35 -7.79
N VAL A 159 -12.32 13.85 -6.78
CA VAL A 159 -13.75 14.14 -6.86
C VAL A 159 -14.04 15.56 -6.41
N ASN A 160 -15.10 16.14 -6.98
CA ASN A 160 -15.61 17.42 -6.52
C ASN A 160 -16.30 17.26 -5.15
N THR A 161 -16.02 18.16 -4.21
CA THR A 161 -16.48 18.03 -2.81
C THR A 161 -17.99 18.14 -2.64
N LYS A 162 -18.68 18.87 -3.53
CA LYS A 162 -20.14 19.07 -3.46
C LYS A 162 -20.93 17.97 -4.17
N SER A 163 -20.51 17.63 -5.39
CA SER A 163 -21.24 16.68 -6.24
C SER A 163 -20.78 15.23 -6.09
N PHE A 164 -19.62 15.00 -5.47
CA PHE A 164 -18.94 13.70 -5.37
C PHE A 164 -18.64 13.04 -6.73
N LYS A 165 -18.78 13.78 -7.83
CA LYS A 165 -18.46 13.30 -9.18
C LYS A 165 -16.96 13.40 -9.46
N PRO A 166 -16.38 12.50 -10.27
CA PRO A 166 -14.99 12.61 -10.71
C PRO A 166 -14.71 13.97 -11.33
N THR A 167 -13.59 14.58 -10.93
CA THR A 167 -13.12 15.86 -11.48
C THR A 167 -11.64 15.77 -11.79
N SER A 168 -11.14 16.68 -12.63
CA SER A 168 -9.72 16.69 -12.99
C SER A 168 -8.87 17.05 -11.77
N ILE A 169 -7.72 16.39 -11.63
CA ILE A 169 -6.66 16.75 -10.71
C ILE A 169 -6.10 18.12 -11.17
N PRO A 170 -5.91 19.09 -10.26
CA PRO A 170 -5.31 20.38 -10.59
C PRO A 170 -3.97 20.23 -11.32
N GLU A 171 -3.76 21.02 -12.36
CA GLU A 171 -2.55 20.94 -13.19
C GLU A 171 -1.27 21.17 -12.37
N ALA A 172 -1.32 22.04 -11.36
CA ALA A 172 -0.21 22.27 -10.45
C ALA A 172 0.22 20.98 -9.71
N ILE A 173 -0.75 20.18 -9.26
CA ILE A 173 -0.48 18.89 -8.62
C ILE A 173 0.08 17.91 -9.65
N LEU A 174 -0.56 17.80 -10.82
CA LEU A 174 -0.11 16.89 -11.89
C LEU A 174 1.33 17.17 -12.31
N LYS A 175 1.71 18.44 -12.45
CA LYS A 175 3.07 18.86 -12.80
C LYS A 175 4.07 18.40 -11.73
N GLU A 176 3.74 18.58 -10.46
CA GLU A 176 4.63 18.30 -9.34
C GLU A 176 4.74 16.81 -8.98
N ILE A 177 3.69 16.01 -9.20
CA ILE A 177 3.75 14.56 -8.96
C ILE A 177 4.37 13.80 -10.14
N ARG A 178 4.42 14.39 -11.34
CA ARG A 178 5.05 13.81 -12.54
C ARG A 178 6.53 14.18 -12.71
N SER A 179 7.01 15.22 -12.05
CA SER A 179 8.41 15.70 -12.15
C SER A 179 9.42 14.80 -11.41
N VAL A 180 9.02 13.59 -11.03
CA VAL A 180 9.71 12.66 -10.13
C VAL A 180 10.30 11.50 -10.92
#